data_AF-A0A5J5L2N6-F1
#
_entry.id   AF-A0A5J5L2N6-F1
#
_cell.length_a   1.000
_cell.length_b   1.000
_cell.length_c   1.000
_cell.angle_alpha   90.00
_cell.angle_beta   90.00
_cell.angle_gamma   90.00
#
_symmetry.space_group_name_H-M   'P 1'
#
loop_
_entity.id
_entity.type
_entity.pdbx_description
1 polymer ?
#
loop_
_entity_poly.entity_id
_entity_poly.type
_entity_poly.pdbx_seq_one_letter_code
_entity_poly.pdbx_strand_id
1 'polypeptide(L)'
;MPDIPRDEERESPVPPSVPVDIATGHFDAARERVRSLLATLPTPLGPAEIPNGHIRQHLTGAASDASDGLDDARTARTELMALRSLRWARENARYAAAGWGVAKSGRTAAPLRDEYDQTVSAARETRQEHEYVGADPVRAALVHARIEAGLARATDTDVTPREESALLSVAEWGETAESAQAYLSDARHIRAQFASSLPADAGTVRSKLTTAAEALLSDIRDRQADLPPETAAADRSPGQMVVDDLRWEAESGVSRLADAIGPARAVVDANSRLARFRALDRMQARREADELARPSDGTAVRDIRQTAYDALTAALESSSQSELVRTALVDAGHKVMAADRQLTHHRGEIAASTLDRSVADYWHATALARSASAATQQTVQALQSD
;
A
#
# COMPACT_ATOMS: atom_id res chain seq x y z
N MET A 1 -27.59 -13.64 0.75
CA MET A 1 -26.22 -13.07 0.80
C MET A 1 -25.33 -13.82 -0.18
N PRO A 2 -24.32 -13.17 -0.79
CA PRO A 2 -23.27 -13.90 -1.51
C PRO A 2 -22.53 -14.84 -0.55
N ASP A 3 -22.13 -16.00 -1.05
CA ASP A 3 -21.28 -16.95 -0.31
C ASP A 3 -19.83 -16.59 -0.64
N ILE A 4 -19.06 -16.15 0.37
CA ILE A 4 -17.69 -15.66 0.19
C ILE A 4 -16.75 -16.63 0.90
N PRO A 5 -15.87 -17.33 0.17
CA PRO A 5 -14.87 -18.21 0.77
C PRO A 5 -13.94 -17.42 1.69
N ARG A 6 -13.55 -18.02 2.82
CA ARG A 6 -12.68 -17.37 3.83
C ARG A 6 -11.32 -16.92 3.31
N ASP A 7 -10.82 -17.56 2.25
CA ASP A 7 -9.53 -17.21 1.65
C ASP A 7 -9.63 -16.01 0.70
N GLU A 8 -10.81 -15.77 0.09
CA GLU A 8 -11.08 -14.53 -0.66
C GLU A 8 -11.16 -13.30 0.28
N GLU A 9 -11.43 -13.51 1.58
CA GLU A 9 -11.55 -12.42 2.58
C GLU A 9 -10.24 -11.68 2.87
N ARG A 10 -9.10 -12.27 2.51
CA ARG A 10 -7.78 -11.83 3.01
C ARG A 10 -6.97 -11.05 2.00
N GLU A 11 -7.33 -11.11 0.72
CA GLU A 11 -6.49 -10.52 -0.31
C GLU A 11 -7.23 -9.68 -1.34
N SER A 12 -6.68 -8.49 -1.60
CA SER A 12 -7.18 -7.58 -2.64
C SER A 12 -7.20 -8.27 -4.01
N PRO A 13 -8.30 -8.24 -4.79
CA PRO A 13 -8.33 -8.81 -6.14
C PRO A 13 -7.26 -8.21 -7.07
N VAL A 14 -6.78 -6.99 -6.77
CA VAL A 14 -5.70 -6.34 -7.50
C VAL A 14 -4.48 -6.19 -6.59
N PRO A 15 -3.59 -7.20 -6.53
CA PRO A 15 -2.37 -7.08 -5.76
C PRO A 15 -1.42 -6.07 -6.41
N PRO A 16 -0.66 -5.30 -5.61
CA PRO A 16 0.35 -4.39 -6.14
C PRO A 16 1.52 -5.17 -6.74
N SER A 17 2.15 -4.61 -7.77
CA SER A 17 3.34 -5.15 -8.44
C SER A 17 4.32 -4.04 -8.77
N VAL A 18 5.49 -4.41 -9.27
CA VAL A 18 6.51 -3.51 -9.78
C VAL A 18 7.10 -4.14 -11.04
N PRO A 19 7.35 -3.39 -12.14
CA PRO A 19 7.83 -3.94 -13.41
C PRO A 19 9.34 -4.17 -13.41
N VAL A 20 9.84 -4.87 -12.39
CA VAL A 20 11.22 -5.32 -12.26
C VAL A 20 11.27 -6.59 -11.41
N ASP A 21 12.07 -7.55 -11.87
CA ASP A 21 12.23 -8.83 -11.18
C ASP A 21 13.01 -8.66 -9.88
N ILE A 22 12.60 -9.39 -8.85
CA ILE A 22 13.28 -9.43 -7.56
C ILE A 22 14.07 -10.75 -7.47
N ALA A 23 15.40 -10.64 -7.47
CA ALA A 23 16.26 -11.81 -7.40
C ALA A 23 15.96 -12.73 -6.19
N THR A 24 15.92 -14.04 -6.43
CA THR A 24 15.70 -15.08 -5.41
C THR A 24 16.61 -14.94 -4.19
N GLY A 25 17.88 -14.60 -4.41
CA GLY A 25 18.85 -14.42 -3.32
C GLY A 25 18.48 -13.31 -2.34
N HIS A 26 17.75 -12.28 -2.80
CA HIS A 26 17.25 -11.21 -1.93
C HIS A 26 16.11 -11.70 -1.03
N PHE A 27 15.21 -12.53 -1.57
CA PHE A 27 14.18 -13.20 -0.77
C PHE A 27 14.78 -14.16 0.26
N ASP A 28 15.80 -14.93 -0.13
CA ASP A 28 16.46 -15.88 0.78
C ASP A 28 17.20 -15.17 1.90
N ALA A 29 17.88 -14.05 1.61
CA ALA A 29 18.50 -13.22 2.63
C ALA A 29 17.47 -12.68 3.65
N ALA A 30 16.31 -12.22 3.18
CA ALA A 30 15.24 -11.75 4.06
C ALA A 30 14.66 -12.88 4.93
N ARG A 31 14.42 -14.07 4.37
CA ARG A 31 13.95 -15.24 5.13
C ARG A 31 14.97 -15.68 6.18
N GLU A 32 16.25 -15.72 5.83
CA GLU A 32 17.31 -16.10 6.74
C GLU A 32 17.44 -15.08 7.89
N ARG A 33 17.28 -13.79 7.60
CA ARG A 33 17.23 -12.74 8.63
C ARG A 33 16.12 -13.01 9.66
N VAL A 34 14.90 -13.33 9.22
CA VAL A 34 13.78 -13.66 10.11
C VAL A 34 14.11 -14.89 10.96
N ARG A 35 14.56 -15.99 10.33
CA ARG A 35 14.89 -17.24 11.03
C ARG A 35 16.00 -17.05 12.07
N SER A 36 17.03 -16.30 11.72
CA SER A 36 18.14 -15.97 12.61
C SER A 36 17.67 -15.19 13.84
N LEU A 37 16.77 -14.21 13.67
CA LEU A 37 16.19 -13.45 14.78
C LEU A 37 15.32 -14.33 15.69
N LEU A 38 14.44 -15.15 15.12
CA LEU A 38 13.59 -16.06 15.86
C LEU A 38 14.40 -17.12 16.64
N ALA A 39 15.50 -17.61 16.07
CA ALA A 39 16.38 -18.57 16.74
C ALA A 39 17.04 -18.03 18.03
N THR A 40 16.98 -16.72 18.28
CA THR A 40 17.48 -16.14 19.54
C THR A 40 16.52 -16.32 20.72
N LEU A 41 15.25 -16.62 20.44
CA LEU A 41 14.18 -16.73 21.42
C LEU A 41 14.15 -18.13 22.06
N PRO A 42 13.94 -18.24 23.38
CA PRO A 42 13.59 -19.51 24.00
C PRO A 42 12.19 -19.87 23.52
N THR A 43 12.06 -20.97 22.78
CA THR A 43 10.76 -21.43 22.29
C THR A 43 10.34 -22.66 23.07
N PRO A 44 9.22 -22.63 23.84
CA PRO A 44 8.30 -21.50 24.02
C PRO A 44 8.80 -20.44 25.01
N LEU A 45 8.34 -19.19 24.84
CA LEU A 45 8.53 -18.11 25.82
C LEU A 45 7.62 -18.38 27.03
N GLY A 46 8.21 -18.82 28.14
CA GLY A 46 7.48 -19.22 29.34
C GLY A 46 7.42 -18.15 30.44
N PRO A 47 6.66 -18.40 31.51
CA PRO A 47 6.60 -17.54 32.68
C PRO A 47 7.92 -17.52 33.48
N ALA A 48 8.80 -18.50 33.28
CA ALA A 48 10.12 -18.54 33.89
C ALA A 48 11.05 -17.47 33.26
N GLU A 49 10.92 -17.27 31.95
CA GLU A 49 11.71 -16.32 31.18
C GLU A 49 11.12 -14.91 31.27
N ILE A 50 9.79 -14.78 31.14
CA ILE A 50 9.08 -13.51 31.18
C ILE A 50 7.86 -13.65 32.11
N PRO A 51 8.00 -13.30 33.40
CA PRO A 51 6.91 -13.47 34.37
C PRO A 51 5.65 -12.67 34.02
N ASN A 52 5.84 -11.44 33.52
CA ASN A 52 4.73 -10.57 33.13
C ASN A 52 3.98 -11.16 31.91
N GLY A 53 2.74 -11.58 32.13
CA GLY A 53 1.91 -12.21 31.10
C GLY A 53 1.58 -11.32 29.90
N HIS A 54 1.39 -10.02 30.12
CA HIS A 54 1.11 -9.06 29.05
C HIS A 54 2.32 -8.91 28.11
N ILE A 55 3.50 -8.70 28.68
CA ILE A 55 4.74 -8.62 27.88
C ILE A 55 5.00 -9.93 27.14
N ARG A 56 4.82 -11.07 27.80
CA ARG A 56 4.99 -12.39 27.19
C ARG A 56 4.04 -12.60 26.01
N GLN A 57 2.79 -12.14 26.11
CA GLN A 57 1.81 -12.21 25.03
C GLN A 57 2.27 -11.41 23.80
N HIS A 58 2.73 -10.16 23.99
CA HIS A 58 3.23 -9.32 22.89
C HIS A 58 4.42 -9.96 22.15
N LEU A 59 5.43 -10.45 22.89
CA LEU A 59 6.61 -11.06 22.24
C LEU A 59 6.28 -12.40 21.56
N THR A 60 5.39 -13.20 22.16
CA THR A 60 4.95 -14.47 21.55
C THR A 60 4.07 -14.22 20.33
N GLY A 61 3.21 -13.20 20.38
CA GLY A 61 2.42 -12.72 19.24
C GLY A 61 3.32 -12.31 18.08
N ALA A 62 4.27 -11.41 18.32
CA ALA A 62 5.24 -11.00 17.31
C ALA A 62 6.05 -12.17 16.73
N ALA A 63 6.50 -13.12 17.55
CA ALA A 63 7.21 -14.31 17.04
C ALA A 63 6.31 -15.19 16.14
N SER A 64 5.01 -15.25 16.44
CA SER A 64 4.02 -15.98 15.64
C SER A 64 3.73 -15.23 14.34
N ASP A 65 3.46 -13.92 14.40
CA ASP A 65 3.25 -13.04 13.24
C ASP A 65 4.46 -13.06 12.29
N ALA A 66 5.67 -13.14 12.83
CA ALA A 66 6.88 -13.30 12.03
C ALA A 66 6.93 -14.63 11.26
N SER A 67 6.40 -15.71 11.86
CA SER A 67 6.32 -17.03 11.22
C SER A 67 5.22 -17.04 10.15
N ASP A 68 4.06 -16.45 10.46
CA ASP A 68 2.95 -16.28 9.51
C ASP A 68 3.41 -15.46 8.29
N GLY A 69 4.15 -14.38 8.51
CA GLY A 69 4.70 -13.56 7.42
C GLY A 69 5.71 -14.31 6.52
N LEU A 70 6.41 -15.35 7.01
CA LEU A 70 7.22 -16.23 6.16
C LEU A 70 6.36 -17.12 5.27
N ASP A 71 5.21 -17.57 5.76
CA ASP A 71 4.27 -18.40 5.00
C ASP A 71 3.49 -17.56 3.99
N ASP A 72 3.00 -16.38 4.38
CA ASP A 72 2.36 -15.42 3.48
C ASP A 72 3.27 -15.03 2.31
N ALA A 73 4.57 -14.88 2.57
CA ALA A 73 5.55 -14.59 1.53
C ALA A 73 5.72 -15.71 0.49
N ARG A 74 5.39 -16.98 0.85
CA ARG A 74 5.47 -18.12 -0.08
C ARG A 74 4.25 -18.20 -0.99
N THR A 75 3.10 -17.77 -0.51
CA THR A 75 1.82 -17.83 -1.23
C THR A 75 1.45 -16.50 -1.88
N ALA A 76 2.24 -15.45 -1.67
CA ALA A 76 2.04 -14.13 -2.24
C ALA A 76 1.87 -14.15 -3.77
N ARG A 77 0.81 -13.51 -4.27
CA ARG A 77 0.49 -13.45 -5.71
C ARG A 77 1.45 -12.59 -6.54
N THR A 78 2.25 -11.74 -5.92
CA THR A 78 3.28 -10.93 -6.59
C THR A 78 4.55 -10.90 -5.77
N GLU A 79 5.69 -10.73 -6.45
CA GLU A 79 7.00 -10.57 -5.78
C GLU A 79 7.01 -9.35 -4.84
N LEU A 80 6.30 -8.28 -5.19
CA LEU A 80 6.16 -7.11 -4.33
C LEU A 80 5.36 -7.41 -3.07
N MET A 81 4.32 -8.25 -3.14
CA MET A 81 3.59 -8.71 -1.96
C MET A 81 4.50 -9.58 -1.09
N ALA A 82 5.28 -10.49 -1.68
CA ALA A 82 6.25 -11.32 -0.94
C ALA A 82 7.27 -10.45 -0.18
N LEU A 83 7.80 -9.39 -0.80
CA LEU A 83 8.70 -8.45 -0.11
C LEU A 83 8.03 -7.71 1.05
N ARG A 84 6.74 -7.38 0.93
CA ARG A 84 6.00 -6.74 2.02
C ARG A 84 5.81 -7.70 3.19
N SER A 85 5.40 -8.94 2.92
CA SER A 85 5.23 -9.97 3.95
C SER A 85 6.56 -10.28 4.65
N LEU A 86 7.67 -10.39 3.92
CA LEU A 86 8.99 -10.61 4.53
C LEU A 86 9.49 -9.41 5.33
N ARG A 87 9.17 -8.18 4.92
CA ARG A 87 9.49 -6.99 5.71
C ARG A 87 8.75 -7.00 7.05
N TRP A 88 7.44 -7.24 7.00
CA TRP A 88 6.60 -7.36 8.20
C TRP A 88 7.07 -8.51 9.10
N ALA A 89 7.47 -9.64 8.52
CA ALA A 89 8.05 -10.74 9.27
C ALA A 89 9.37 -10.36 9.97
N ARG A 90 10.24 -9.59 9.29
CA ARG A 90 11.49 -9.09 9.87
C ARG A 90 11.24 -8.13 11.02
N GLU A 91 10.32 -7.19 10.84
CA GLU A 91 9.88 -6.22 11.86
C GLU A 91 9.45 -6.95 13.15
N ASN A 92 8.52 -7.90 13.03
CA ASN A 92 8.03 -8.69 14.16
C ASN A 92 9.10 -9.59 14.79
N ALA A 93 9.94 -10.24 13.99
CA ALA A 93 11.03 -11.06 14.52
C ALA A 93 12.04 -10.21 15.30
N ARG A 94 12.34 -9.00 14.82
CA ARG A 94 13.24 -8.07 15.52
C ARG A 94 12.60 -7.52 16.78
N TYR A 95 11.31 -7.20 16.75
CA TYR A 95 10.55 -6.80 17.94
C TYR A 95 10.69 -7.86 19.05
N ALA A 96 10.37 -9.11 18.74
CA ALA A 96 10.46 -10.22 19.68
C ALA A 96 11.89 -10.42 20.20
N ALA A 97 12.89 -10.44 19.30
CA ALA A 97 14.29 -10.64 19.65
C ALA A 97 14.87 -9.51 20.52
N ALA A 98 14.51 -8.25 20.23
CA ALA A 98 14.95 -7.10 20.99
C ALA A 98 14.33 -7.09 22.40
N GLY A 99 13.02 -7.34 22.51
CA GLY A 99 12.34 -7.47 23.81
C GLY A 99 12.91 -8.61 24.66
N TRP A 100 13.18 -9.77 24.05
CA TRP A 100 13.85 -10.88 24.71
C TRP A 100 15.27 -10.52 25.17
N GLY A 101 16.02 -9.74 24.38
CA GLY A 101 17.33 -9.24 24.74
C GLY A 101 17.37 -8.44 26.04
N VAL A 102 16.30 -7.71 26.35
CA VAL A 102 16.12 -7.02 27.64
C VAL A 102 16.00 -8.02 28.78
N ALA A 103 15.08 -8.99 28.65
CA ALA A 103 14.84 -9.99 29.70
C ALA A 103 16.07 -10.87 29.97
N LYS A 104 16.78 -11.29 28.90
CA LYS A 104 17.95 -12.17 28.99
C LYS A 104 19.20 -11.48 29.51
N SER A 105 19.43 -10.22 29.10
CA SER A 105 20.75 -9.57 29.24
C SER A 105 20.70 -8.09 29.56
N GLY A 106 19.54 -7.54 29.90
CA GLY A 106 19.39 -6.12 30.25
C GLY A 106 19.73 -5.18 29.10
N ARG A 107 19.51 -5.58 27.84
CA ARG A 107 19.75 -4.70 26.69
C ARG A 107 18.91 -3.43 26.77
N THR A 108 19.48 -2.34 26.25
CA THR A 108 18.83 -1.03 26.18
C THR A 108 18.52 -0.67 24.73
N ALA A 109 17.74 0.39 24.52
CA ALA A 109 17.40 0.88 23.19
C ALA A 109 18.55 1.61 22.47
N ALA A 110 19.62 2.00 23.19
CA ALA A 110 20.67 2.86 22.62
C ALA A 110 21.33 2.27 21.35
N PRO A 111 21.75 0.98 21.31
CA PRO A 111 22.32 0.41 20.09
C PRO A 111 21.32 0.34 18.92
N LEU A 112 20.02 0.16 19.21
CA LEU A 112 18.97 0.10 18.19
C LEU A 112 18.70 1.47 17.59
N ARG A 113 18.80 2.53 18.40
CA ARG A 113 18.77 3.92 17.93
C ARG A 113 19.96 4.23 17.05
N ASP A 114 21.17 3.82 17.44
CA ASP A 114 22.37 4.01 16.63
C ASP A 114 22.26 3.28 15.27
N GLU A 115 21.76 2.03 15.27
CA GLU A 115 21.47 1.27 14.04
C GLU A 115 20.45 1.99 13.14
N TYR A 116 19.38 2.51 13.73
CA TYR A 116 18.35 3.28 13.05
C TYR A 116 18.92 4.57 12.44
N ASP A 117 19.64 5.38 13.22
CA ASP A 117 20.22 6.65 12.77
C ASP A 117 21.23 6.46 11.64
N GLN A 118 22.04 5.41 11.70
CA GLN A 118 22.93 5.01 10.61
C GLN A 118 22.14 4.66 9.33
N THR A 119 21.05 3.91 9.47
CA THR A 119 20.19 3.51 8.36
C THR A 119 19.50 4.72 7.74
N VAL A 120 18.96 5.63 8.56
CA VAL A 120 18.35 6.89 8.10
C VAL A 120 19.36 7.73 7.33
N SER A 121 20.59 7.86 7.86
CA SER A 121 21.68 8.59 7.20
C SER A 121 22.03 7.98 5.85
N ALA A 122 22.20 6.66 5.79
CA ALA A 122 22.47 5.94 4.56
C ALA A 122 21.31 6.02 3.54
N ALA A 123 20.06 6.06 3.99
CA ALA A 123 18.89 6.24 3.14
C ALA A 123 18.80 7.66 2.57
N ARG A 124 19.17 8.69 3.36
CA ARG A 124 19.25 10.09 2.90
C ARG A 124 20.35 10.25 1.85
N GLU A 125 21.54 9.68 2.08
CA GLU A 125 22.63 9.65 1.09
C GLU A 125 22.19 8.95 -0.19
N THR A 126 21.61 7.74 -0.09
CA THR A 126 21.11 6.99 -1.24
C THR A 126 20.07 7.79 -2.06
N ARG A 127 19.25 8.62 -1.39
CA ARG A 127 18.29 9.51 -2.04
C ARG A 127 18.96 10.66 -2.78
N GLN A 128 19.99 11.27 -2.18
CA GLN A 128 20.74 12.37 -2.80
C GLN A 128 21.47 11.91 -4.06
N GLU A 129 22.04 10.70 -4.02
CA GLU A 129 22.74 10.07 -5.15
C GLU A 129 21.81 9.35 -6.14
N HIS A 130 20.49 9.52 -6.00
CA HIS A 130 19.54 8.79 -6.83
C HIS A 130 19.47 9.36 -8.24
N GLU A 131 19.86 8.54 -9.22
CA GLU A 131 19.73 8.83 -10.64
C GLU A 131 18.47 8.16 -11.21
N TYR A 132 17.73 8.92 -12.02
CA TYR A 132 16.52 8.45 -12.69
C TYR A 132 16.87 7.92 -14.08
N VAL A 133 17.48 6.74 -14.15
CA VAL A 133 17.87 6.09 -15.41
C VAL A 133 16.69 5.33 -16.02
N GLY A 134 16.55 5.33 -17.35
CA GLY A 134 15.47 4.57 -17.98
C GLY A 134 15.36 4.80 -19.48
N ALA A 135 14.93 3.77 -20.20
CA ALA A 135 14.63 3.86 -21.63
C ALA A 135 13.14 4.14 -21.91
N ASP A 136 12.25 3.52 -21.13
CA ASP A 136 10.80 3.77 -21.15
C ASP A 136 10.40 4.64 -19.95
N PRO A 137 9.91 5.88 -20.16
CA PRO A 137 9.47 6.77 -19.09
C PRO A 137 8.37 6.20 -18.20
N VAL A 138 7.47 5.36 -18.72
CA VAL A 138 6.37 4.78 -17.94
C VAL A 138 6.89 3.73 -16.97
N ARG A 139 7.64 2.74 -17.47
CA ARG A 139 8.32 1.75 -16.61
C ARG A 139 9.26 2.43 -15.62
N ALA A 140 10.01 3.44 -16.05
CA ALA A 140 10.91 4.19 -15.17
C ALA A 140 10.15 4.91 -14.05
N ALA A 141 9.03 5.59 -14.35
CA ALA A 141 8.19 6.23 -13.34
C ALA A 141 7.72 5.23 -12.27
N LEU A 142 7.23 4.05 -12.70
CA LEU A 142 6.75 3.01 -11.77
C LEU A 142 7.85 2.47 -10.84
N VAL A 143 9.03 2.18 -11.38
CA VAL A 143 10.14 1.65 -10.59
C VAL A 143 10.74 2.72 -9.68
N HIS A 144 10.99 3.92 -10.20
CA HIS A 144 11.55 5.01 -9.41
C HIS A 144 10.59 5.48 -8.31
N ALA A 145 9.27 5.52 -8.57
CA ALA A 145 8.29 5.80 -7.53
C ALA A 145 8.38 4.79 -6.37
N ARG A 146 8.64 3.52 -6.67
CA ARG A 146 8.83 2.49 -5.65
C ARG A 146 10.11 2.69 -4.85
N ILE A 147 11.20 3.06 -5.51
CA ILE A 147 12.49 3.38 -4.86
C ILE A 147 12.33 4.60 -3.95
N GLU A 148 11.76 5.69 -4.46
CA GLU A 148 11.47 6.92 -3.69
C GLU A 148 10.62 6.62 -2.46
N ALA A 149 9.54 5.83 -2.62
CA ALA A 149 8.68 5.42 -1.50
C ALA A 149 9.42 4.57 -0.47
N GLY A 150 10.27 3.65 -0.90
CA GLY A 150 11.11 2.84 0.00
C GLY A 150 12.10 3.71 0.77
N LEU A 151 12.82 4.59 0.09
CA LEU A 151 13.76 5.52 0.73
C LEU A 151 13.04 6.47 1.69
N ALA A 152 11.83 6.94 1.36
CA ALA A 152 11.03 7.77 2.26
C ALA A 152 10.70 7.06 3.57
N ARG A 153 10.22 5.82 3.48
CA ARG A 153 9.91 4.99 4.65
C ARG A 153 11.14 4.64 5.47
N ALA A 154 12.29 4.46 4.84
CA ALA A 154 13.55 4.25 5.54
C ALA A 154 14.04 5.49 6.32
N THR A 155 13.50 6.68 6.05
CA THR A 155 13.85 7.93 6.73
C THR A 155 12.72 8.48 7.59
N ASP A 156 11.64 7.72 7.77
CA ASP A 156 10.45 8.18 8.48
C ASP A 156 10.73 8.27 9.99
N THR A 157 10.76 9.50 10.53
CA THR A 157 11.23 9.79 11.88
C THR A 157 10.14 9.80 12.95
N ASP A 158 8.88 9.58 12.58
CA ASP A 158 7.74 9.75 13.50
C ASP A 158 7.48 8.56 14.44
N VAL A 159 8.49 7.72 14.67
CA VAL A 159 8.36 6.60 15.62
C VAL A 159 8.53 7.11 17.04
N THR A 160 7.40 7.39 17.69
CA THR A 160 7.34 7.55 19.15
C THR A 160 6.90 6.21 19.75
N PRO A 161 7.77 5.54 20.55
CA PRO A 161 7.41 4.31 21.26
C PRO A 161 6.15 4.52 22.11
N ARG A 162 5.27 3.52 22.17
CA ARG A 162 4.16 3.56 23.12
C ARG A 162 4.74 3.23 24.50
N GLU A 163 4.65 4.17 25.44
CA GLU A 163 5.23 4.02 26.78
C GLU A 163 4.42 3.06 27.67
N GLU A 164 4.25 1.80 27.24
CA GLU A 164 3.55 0.77 28.01
C GLU A 164 4.49 0.03 28.97
N SER A 165 5.77 -0.15 28.61
CA SER A 165 6.85 -0.59 29.51
C SER A 165 8.22 -0.37 28.88
N ALA A 166 9.27 -0.26 29.72
CA ALA A 166 10.65 -0.10 29.23
C ALA A 166 11.11 -1.23 28.30
N LEU A 167 10.65 -2.47 28.52
CA LEU A 167 10.99 -3.61 27.67
C LEU A 167 10.30 -3.49 26.30
N LEU A 168 9.00 -3.21 26.28
CA LEU A 168 8.26 -3.05 25.03
C LEU A 168 8.78 -1.85 24.23
N SER A 169 9.19 -0.76 24.89
CA SER A 169 9.85 0.35 24.21
C SER A 169 11.17 -0.06 23.53
N VAL A 170 11.96 -0.97 24.12
CA VAL A 170 13.16 -1.52 23.45
C VAL A 170 12.77 -2.42 22.28
N ALA A 171 11.71 -3.22 22.42
CA ALA A 171 11.18 -4.05 21.34
C ALA A 171 10.73 -3.21 20.13
N GLU A 172 10.00 -2.12 20.36
CA GLU A 172 9.56 -1.15 19.34
C GLU A 172 10.73 -0.45 18.65
N TRP A 173 11.81 -0.13 19.38
CA TRP A 173 13.04 0.37 18.77
C TRP A 173 13.70 -0.69 17.87
N GLY A 174 13.58 -1.97 18.24
CA GLY A 174 14.03 -3.09 17.41
C GLY A 174 13.27 -3.14 16.09
N GLU A 175 11.95 -3.17 16.17
CA GLU A 175 11.05 -3.13 15.01
C GLU A 175 11.37 -1.96 14.08
N THR A 176 11.48 -0.76 14.64
CA THR A 176 11.77 0.48 13.91
C THR A 176 13.09 0.42 13.14
N ALA A 177 14.17 -0.02 13.81
CA ALA A 177 15.48 -0.14 13.18
C ALA A 177 15.47 -1.16 12.03
N GLU A 178 14.82 -2.31 12.22
CA GLU A 178 14.73 -3.34 11.18
C GLU A 178 13.82 -2.92 10.02
N SER A 179 12.72 -2.23 10.29
CA SER A 179 11.82 -1.68 9.25
C SER A 179 12.59 -0.74 8.33
N ALA A 180 13.31 0.24 8.91
CA ALA A 180 14.11 1.19 8.15
C ALA A 180 15.17 0.47 7.29
N GLN A 181 15.85 -0.52 7.87
CA GLN A 181 16.89 -1.27 7.17
C GLN A 181 16.30 -2.10 6.02
N ALA A 182 15.15 -2.72 6.23
CA ALA A 182 14.47 -3.51 5.22
C ALA A 182 13.95 -2.64 4.06
N TYR A 183 13.40 -1.46 4.34
CA TYR A 183 13.03 -0.50 3.29
C TYR A 183 14.22 -0.01 2.47
N LEU A 184 15.34 0.34 3.12
CA LEU A 184 16.56 0.76 2.44
C LEU A 184 17.13 -0.38 1.56
N SER A 185 17.18 -1.59 2.11
CA SER A 185 17.69 -2.77 1.40
C SER A 185 16.86 -3.07 0.14
N ASP A 186 15.53 -3.05 0.24
CA ASP A 186 14.66 -3.26 -0.92
C ASP A 186 14.76 -2.16 -1.96
N ALA A 187 14.84 -0.89 -1.55
CA ALA A 187 15.00 0.22 -2.47
C ALA A 187 16.32 0.11 -3.27
N ARG A 188 17.42 -0.27 -2.60
CA ARG A 188 18.72 -0.53 -3.26
C ARG A 188 18.65 -1.73 -4.20
N HIS A 189 18.00 -2.81 -3.79
CA HIS A 189 17.84 -4.01 -4.62
C HIS A 189 17.04 -3.71 -5.90
N ILE A 190 15.88 -3.06 -5.76
CA ILE A 190 15.04 -2.65 -6.90
C ILE A 190 15.81 -1.72 -7.83
N ARG A 191 16.57 -0.75 -7.30
CA ARG A 191 17.45 0.12 -8.10
C ARG A 191 18.49 -0.69 -8.90
N ALA A 192 19.17 -1.64 -8.26
CA ALA A 192 20.20 -2.45 -8.90
C ALA A 192 19.64 -3.36 -9.99
N GLN A 193 18.52 -4.04 -9.72
CA GLN A 193 17.83 -4.88 -10.69
C GLN A 193 17.33 -4.07 -11.89
N PHE A 194 16.78 -2.88 -11.64
CA PHE A 194 16.30 -2.03 -12.71
C PHE A 194 17.44 -1.55 -13.59
N ALA A 195 18.51 -1.00 -13.00
CA ALA A 195 19.70 -0.57 -13.73
C ALA A 195 20.31 -1.72 -14.56
N SER A 196 20.38 -2.93 -14.01
CA SER A 196 20.88 -4.11 -14.72
C SER A 196 19.98 -4.58 -15.86
N SER A 197 18.69 -4.25 -15.82
CA SER A 197 17.73 -4.56 -16.88
C SER A 197 17.70 -3.55 -18.02
N LEU A 198 18.44 -2.45 -17.91
CA LEU A 198 18.48 -1.39 -18.92
C LEU A 198 19.58 -1.65 -19.97
N PRO A 199 19.37 -1.21 -21.22
CA PRO A 199 20.44 -1.10 -22.21
C PRO A 199 21.61 -0.24 -21.71
N ALA A 200 22.83 -0.52 -22.19
CA ALA A 200 24.04 0.20 -21.76
C ALA A 200 24.02 1.70 -22.09
N ASP A 201 23.22 2.11 -23.08
CA ASP A 201 23.02 3.49 -23.53
C ASP A 201 21.76 4.15 -22.93
N ALA A 202 21.10 3.51 -21.96
CA ALA A 202 19.94 4.09 -21.30
C ALA A 202 20.31 5.42 -20.61
N GLY A 203 19.68 6.50 -21.06
CA GLY A 203 19.86 7.83 -20.50
C GLY A 203 19.08 8.06 -19.21
N THR A 204 19.06 9.33 -18.79
CA THR A 204 18.24 9.76 -17.65
C THR A 204 16.87 10.27 -18.10
N VAL A 205 15.83 9.97 -17.32
CA VAL A 205 14.45 10.42 -17.53
C VAL A 205 14.02 11.48 -16.51
N ARG A 206 14.92 11.95 -15.63
CA ARG A 206 14.60 12.90 -14.54
C ARG A 206 13.80 14.10 -15.02
N SER A 207 14.28 14.78 -16.08
CA SER A 207 13.61 15.97 -16.61
C SER A 207 12.19 15.66 -17.09
N LYS A 208 12.02 14.55 -17.83
CA LYS A 208 10.70 14.12 -18.32
C LYS A 208 9.74 13.83 -17.18
N LEU A 209 10.21 13.14 -16.14
CA LEU A 209 9.39 12.85 -14.95
C LEU A 209 9.00 14.14 -14.21
N THR A 210 9.92 15.08 -14.05
CA THR A 210 9.64 16.37 -13.40
C THR A 210 8.61 17.18 -14.19
N THR A 211 8.81 17.35 -15.50
CA THR A 211 7.88 18.08 -16.36
C THR A 211 6.50 17.44 -16.38
N ALA A 212 6.43 16.10 -16.49
CA ALA A 212 5.16 15.37 -16.42
C ALA A 212 4.47 15.54 -15.06
N ALA A 213 5.22 15.46 -13.96
CA ALA A 213 4.69 15.68 -12.62
C ALA A 213 4.09 17.08 -12.48
N GLU A 214 4.78 18.11 -12.93
CA GLU A 214 4.33 19.51 -12.89
C GLU A 214 3.05 19.73 -13.71
N ALA A 215 3.01 19.20 -14.94
CA ALA A 215 1.83 19.29 -15.80
C ALA A 215 0.61 18.59 -15.17
N LEU A 216 0.78 17.36 -14.70
CA LEU A 216 -0.30 16.59 -14.07
C LEU A 216 -0.77 17.25 -12.75
N LEU A 217 0.16 17.83 -11.98
CA LEU A 217 -0.16 18.59 -10.78
C LEU A 217 -0.99 19.84 -11.08
N SER A 218 -0.69 20.55 -12.17
CA SER A 218 -1.49 21.68 -12.62
C SER A 218 -2.92 21.24 -12.95
N ASP A 219 -3.07 20.20 -13.77
CA ASP A 219 -4.36 19.63 -14.15
C ASP A 219 -5.20 19.16 -12.95
N ILE A 220 -4.53 18.66 -11.90
CA ILE A 220 -5.16 18.22 -10.65
C ILE A 220 -5.64 19.42 -9.83
N ARG A 221 -4.85 20.50 -9.76
CA ARG A 221 -5.24 21.72 -9.04
C ARG A 221 -6.43 22.41 -9.70
N ASP A 222 -6.46 22.44 -11.03
CA ASP A 222 -7.60 22.99 -11.77
C ASP A 222 -8.88 22.21 -11.46
N ARG A 223 -8.83 20.87 -11.50
CA ARG A 223 -9.97 20.03 -11.09
C ARG A 223 -10.35 20.16 -9.63
N GLN A 224 -9.37 20.40 -8.74
CA GLN A 224 -9.64 20.61 -7.33
C GLN A 224 -10.45 21.89 -7.09
N ALA A 225 -10.17 22.96 -7.85
CA ALA A 225 -10.90 24.21 -7.76
C ALA A 225 -12.38 24.06 -8.16
N ASP A 226 -12.67 23.09 -9.04
CA ASP A 226 -14.01 22.78 -9.53
C ASP A 226 -14.76 21.73 -8.68
N LEU A 227 -14.20 21.29 -7.54
CA LEU A 227 -14.87 20.32 -6.68
C LEU A 227 -16.19 20.87 -6.14
N PRO A 228 -17.27 20.06 -6.13
CA PRO A 228 -18.52 20.50 -5.55
C PRO A 228 -18.38 20.68 -4.03
N PRO A 229 -19.23 21.55 -3.44
CA PRO A 229 -19.25 21.74 -2.00
C PRO A 229 -19.60 20.46 -1.25
N GLU A 230 -19.15 20.36 0.00
CA GLU A 230 -19.55 19.28 0.89
C GLU A 230 -21.07 19.22 1.02
N THR A 231 -21.63 18.03 0.82
CA THR A 231 -23.04 17.79 1.10
C THR A 231 -23.27 17.66 2.60
N ALA A 232 -24.41 18.15 3.09
CA ALA A 232 -24.75 18.02 4.50
C ALA A 232 -24.84 16.53 4.91
N ALA A 233 -24.20 16.18 6.03
CA ALA A 233 -24.02 14.80 6.54
C ALA A 233 -25.30 14.04 6.95
N ALA A 234 -26.49 14.52 6.56
CA ALA A 234 -27.78 13.96 6.94
C ALA A 234 -28.19 12.76 6.07
N ASP A 235 -27.76 12.69 4.80
CA ASP A 235 -28.02 11.53 3.95
C ASP A 235 -26.91 10.49 4.11
N ARG A 236 -27.29 9.28 4.55
CA ARG A 236 -26.39 8.12 4.71
C ARG A 236 -26.70 7.01 3.71
N SER A 237 -27.35 7.34 2.59
CA SER A 237 -27.55 6.41 1.49
C SER A 237 -26.20 5.95 0.92
N PRO A 238 -26.11 4.71 0.38
CA PRO A 238 -24.87 4.22 -0.23
C PRO A 238 -24.42 5.10 -1.41
N GLY A 239 -25.37 5.74 -2.11
CA GLY A 239 -25.09 6.66 -3.21
C GLY A 239 -24.44 7.97 -2.76
N GLN A 240 -24.84 8.51 -1.60
CA GLN A 240 -24.17 9.66 -1.00
C GLN A 240 -22.80 9.27 -0.44
N MET A 241 -22.71 8.11 0.24
CA MET A 241 -21.45 7.63 0.82
C MET A 241 -20.34 7.48 -0.23
N VAL A 242 -20.62 6.90 -1.40
CA VAL A 242 -19.61 6.73 -2.45
C VAL A 242 -19.13 8.08 -3.01
N VAL A 243 -20.01 9.08 -3.13
CA VAL A 243 -19.66 10.43 -3.60
C VAL A 243 -18.79 11.14 -2.57
N ASP A 244 -19.17 11.08 -1.29
CA ASP A 244 -18.41 11.73 -0.20
C ASP A 244 -17.04 11.11 -0.04
N ASP A 245 -16.94 9.77 -0.07
CA ASP A 245 -15.68 9.05 -0.04
C ASP A 245 -14.76 9.46 -1.19
N LEU A 246 -15.27 9.46 -2.43
CA LEU A 246 -14.50 9.85 -3.62
C LEU A 246 -14.06 11.31 -3.57
N ARG A 247 -14.93 12.22 -3.10
CA ARG A 247 -14.61 13.64 -2.94
C ARG A 247 -13.53 13.83 -1.88
N TRP A 248 -13.69 13.24 -0.70
CA TRP A 248 -12.71 13.31 0.37
C TRP A 248 -11.37 12.71 -0.07
N GLU A 249 -11.39 11.57 -0.75
CA GLU A 249 -10.18 10.98 -1.29
C GLU A 249 -9.54 11.92 -2.31
N ALA A 250 -10.31 12.47 -3.27
CA ALA A 250 -9.86 13.43 -4.29
C ALA A 250 -9.15 14.65 -3.68
N GLU A 251 -9.75 15.26 -2.66
CA GLU A 251 -9.23 16.45 -1.98
C GLU A 251 -8.03 16.15 -1.07
N SER A 252 -8.14 15.16 -0.18
CA SER A 252 -7.20 14.91 0.93
C SER A 252 -5.79 14.49 0.51
N GLY A 253 -5.57 14.15 -0.76
CA GLY A 253 -4.24 13.79 -1.23
C GLY A 253 -3.70 14.65 -2.37
N VAL A 254 -4.21 15.87 -2.54
CA VAL A 254 -3.49 16.90 -3.32
C VAL A 254 -2.32 17.46 -2.52
N SER A 255 -2.49 17.72 -1.22
CA SER A 255 -1.39 18.19 -0.35
C SER A 255 -0.21 17.19 -0.35
N ARG A 256 -0.51 15.89 -0.26
CA ARG A 256 0.50 14.82 -0.34
C ARG A 256 1.26 14.77 -1.67
N LEU A 257 0.64 15.26 -2.75
CA LEU A 257 1.25 15.30 -4.07
C LEU A 257 2.22 16.48 -4.21
N ALA A 258 1.90 17.62 -3.59
CA ALA A 258 2.80 18.76 -3.48
C ALA A 258 4.05 18.42 -2.64
N ASP A 259 3.87 17.59 -1.61
CA ASP A 259 4.94 17.11 -0.73
C ASP A 259 5.59 15.79 -1.22
N ALA A 260 5.38 15.41 -2.48
CA ALA A 260 5.90 14.15 -3.00
C ALA A 260 7.44 14.09 -2.88
N ILE A 261 7.96 12.95 -2.41
CA ILE A 261 9.39 12.73 -2.15
C ILE A 261 10.26 12.80 -3.41
N GLY A 262 9.66 12.68 -4.60
CA GLY A 262 10.35 12.82 -5.88
C GLY A 262 9.40 12.82 -7.09
N PRO A 263 9.94 13.13 -8.28
CA PRO A 263 9.15 13.29 -9.50
C PRO A 263 8.48 12.00 -9.97
N ALA A 264 9.08 10.83 -9.74
CA ALA A 264 8.48 9.58 -10.19
C ALA A 264 7.22 9.24 -9.41
N ARG A 265 7.27 9.37 -8.07
CA ARG A 265 6.12 9.19 -7.21
C ARG A 265 5.05 10.24 -7.47
N ALA A 266 5.42 11.49 -7.72
CA ALA A 266 4.47 12.53 -8.11
C ALA A 266 3.67 12.13 -9.35
N VAL A 267 4.32 11.60 -10.40
CA VAL A 267 3.62 11.10 -11.60
C VAL A 267 2.66 9.95 -11.26
N VAL A 268 3.12 8.95 -10.50
CA VAL A 268 2.30 7.77 -10.18
C VAL A 268 1.12 8.13 -9.27
N ASP A 269 1.34 8.95 -8.25
CA ASP A 269 0.29 9.43 -7.34
C ASP A 269 -0.72 10.32 -8.10
N ALA A 270 -0.25 11.11 -9.08
CA ALA A 270 -1.11 11.90 -9.97
C ALA A 270 -2.02 11.04 -10.86
N ASN A 271 -1.52 9.93 -11.42
CA ASN A 271 -2.36 8.98 -12.17
C ASN A 271 -3.53 8.47 -11.32
N SER A 272 -3.26 8.01 -10.09
CA SER A 272 -4.30 7.55 -9.16
C SER A 272 -5.24 8.67 -8.73
N ARG A 273 -4.76 9.92 -8.66
CA ARG A 273 -5.58 11.10 -8.36
C ARG A 273 -6.54 11.44 -9.50
N LEU A 274 -6.05 11.46 -10.74
CA LEU A 274 -6.88 11.71 -11.92
C LEU A 274 -7.98 10.66 -12.08
N ALA A 275 -7.68 9.39 -11.78
CA ALA A 275 -8.68 8.32 -11.78
C ALA A 275 -9.80 8.59 -10.75
N ARG A 276 -9.46 9.10 -9.56
CA ARG A 276 -10.43 9.47 -8.52
C ARG A 276 -11.33 10.63 -8.92
N PHE A 277 -10.79 11.71 -9.50
CA PHE A 277 -11.61 12.81 -10.01
C PHE A 277 -12.62 12.31 -11.06
N ARG A 278 -12.15 11.53 -12.04
CA ARG A 278 -13.03 10.95 -13.07
C ARG A 278 -14.07 9.99 -12.48
N ALA A 279 -13.70 9.23 -11.45
CA ALA A 279 -14.62 8.36 -10.73
C ALA A 279 -15.69 9.16 -9.95
N LEU A 280 -15.31 10.29 -9.36
CA LEU A 280 -16.22 11.22 -8.70
C LEU A 280 -17.25 11.78 -9.69
N ASP A 281 -16.79 12.32 -10.83
CA ASP A 281 -17.65 12.84 -11.90
C ASP A 281 -18.66 11.77 -12.35
N ARG A 282 -18.18 10.53 -12.52
CA ARG A 282 -19.02 9.40 -12.90
C ARG A 282 -20.09 9.08 -11.85
N MET A 283 -19.73 9.08 -10.57
CA MET A 283 -20.71 8.75 -9.51
C MET A 283 -21.71 9.88 -9.30
N GLN A 284 -21.31 11.14 -9.47
CA GLN A 284 -22.23 12.28 -9.47
C GLN A 284 -23.26 12.18 -10.59
N ALA A 285 -22.83 11.92 -11.83
CA ALA A 285 -23.73 11.76 -12.96
C ALA A 285 -24.74 10.62 -12.74
N ARG A 286 -24.29 9.48 -12.19
CA ARG A 286 -25.17 8.36 -11.84
C ARG A 286 -26.15 8.69 -10.73
N ARG A 287 -25.73 9.50 -9.75
CA ARG A 287 -26.60 9.96 -8.66
C ARG A 287 -27.68 10.89 -9.18
N GLU A 288 -27.32 11.84 -10.04
CA GLU A 288 -28.27 12.76 -10.67
C GLU A 288 -29.31 12.02 -11.54
N ALA A 289 -28.91 10.88 -12.12
CA ALA A 289 -29.79 9.98 -12.86
C ALA A 289 -30.57 8.98 -11.98
N ASP A 290 -30.49 9.08 -10.64
CA ASP A 290 -31.13 8.17 -9.67
C ASP A 290 -30.73 6.67 -9.82
N GLU A 291 -29.51 6.41 -10.31
CA GLU A 291 -28.98 5.06 -10.53
C GLU A 291 -28.25 4.45 -9.32
N LEU A 292 -28.19 5.19 -8.20
CA LEU A 292 -27.48 4.80 -6.97
C LEU A 292 -28.44 4.51 -5.81
N ALA A 293 -29.63 3.98 -6.12
CA ALA A 293 -30.60 3.54 -5.14
C ALA A 293 -30.10 2.33 -4.33
N ARG A 294 -30.49 2.26 -3.05
CA ARG A 294 -30.16 1.13 -2.17
C ARG A 294 -30.73 -0.18 -2.75
N PRO A 295 -29.93 -1.27 -2.82
CA PRO A 295 -30.43 -2.55 -3.31
C PRO A 295 -31.53 -3.11 -2.39
N SER A 296 -32.56 -3.71 -3.00
CA SER A 296 -33.73 -4.27 -2.31
C SER A 296 -33.52 -5.68 -1.78
N ASP A 297 -32.54 -6.42 -2.32
CA ASP A 297 -32.32 -7.82 -2.00
C ASP A 297 -30.86 -8.25 -2.20
N GLY A 298 -30.55 -9.48 -1.78
CA GLY A 298 -29.22 -10.06 -1.87
C GLY A 298 -28.77 -10.42 -3.29
N THR A 299 -29.68 -10.50 -4.27
CA THR A 299 -29.32 -10.72 -5.67
C THR A 299 -28.72 -9.43 -6.25
N ALA A 300 -29.38 -8.29 -6.01
CA ALA A 300 -28.84 -6.98 -6.38
C ALA A 300 -27.45 -6.72 -5.77
N VAL A 301 -27.22 -7.10 -4.51
CA VAL A 301 -25.90 -7.00 -3.87
C VAL A 301 -24.86 -7.89 -4.57
N ARG A 302 -25.24 -9.11 -4.97
CA ARG A 302 -24.35 -10.02 -5.70
C ARG A 302 -23.99 -9.47 -7.08
N ASP A 303 -24.94 -8.88 -7.78
CA ASP A 303 -24.72 -8.28 -9.10
C ASP A 303 -23.80 -7.05 -9.01
N ILE A 304 -23.97 -6.24 -7.96
CA ILE A 304 -23.08 -5.11 -7.66
C ILE A 304 -21.65 -5.60 -7.36
N ARG A 305 -21.49 -6.64 -6.53
CA ARG A 305 -20.18 -7.27 -6.28
C ARG A 305 -19.55 -7.76 -7.57
N GLN A 306 -20.28 -8.55 -8.37
CA GLN A 306 -19.77 -9.10 -9.62
C GLN A 306 -19.33 -7.99 -10.58
N THR A 307 -20.11 -6.92 -10.70
CA THR A 307 -19.77 -5.76 -11.53
C THR A 307 -18.45 -5.13 -11.12
N ALA A 308 -18.13 -5.08 -9.81
CA ALA A 308 -16.87 -4.55 -9.33
C ALA A 308 -15.69 -5.44 -9.75
N TYR A 309 -15.80 -6.76 -9.61
CA TYR A 309 -14.77 -7.72 -10.03
C TYR A 309 -14.55 -7.70 -11.55
N ASP A 310 -15.64 -7.68 -12.32
CA ASP A 310 -15.58 -7.61 -13.78
C ASP A 310 -14.92 -6.31 -14.24
N ALA A 311 -15.25 -5.18 -13.59
CA ALA A 311 -14.66 -3.89 -13.92
C ALA A 311 -13.15 -3.85 -13.61
N LEU A 312 -12.72 -4.38 -12.46
CA LEU A 312 -11.30 -4.46 -12.10
C LEU A 312 -10.51 -5.32 -13.08
N THR A 313 -11.07 -6.48 -13.44
CA THR A 313 -10.45 -7.42 -14.40
C THR A 313 -10.34 -6.77 -15.79
N ALA A 314 -11.45 -6.23 -16.30
CA ALA A 314 -11.49 -5.58 -17.60
C ALA A 314 -10.53 -4.38 -17.70
N ALA A 315 -10.37 -3.60 -16.63
CA ALA A 315 -9.45 -2.47 -16.60
C ALA A 315 -7.98 -2.91 -16.73
N LEU A 316 -7.59 -4.04 -16.13
CA LEU A 316 -6.25 -4.59 -16.25
C LEU A 316 -5.99 -5.24 -17.62
N GLU A 317 -6.97 -5.98 -18.16
CA GLU A 317 -6.84 -6.72 -19.42
C GLU A 317 -6.88 -5.83 -20.67
N SER A 318 -7.64 -4.73 -20.63
CA SER A 318 -7.83 -3.86 -21.79
C SER A 318 -6.73 -2.81 -22.00
N SER A 319 -5.85 -2.62 -21.02
CA SER A 319 -4.83 -1.57 -21.05
C SER A 319 -3.47 -2.11 -21.50
N SER A 320 -2.85 -1.45 -22.48
CA SER A 320 -1.44 -1.67 -22.84
C SER A 320 -0.46 -1.22 -21.75
N GLN A 321 -0.94 -0.46 -20.77
CA GLN A 321 -0.18 0.06 -19.62
C GLN A 321 -0.78 -0.48 -18.32
N SER A 322 -0.98 -1.80 -18.26
CA SER A 322 -1.65 -2.49 -17.15
C SER A 322 -1.02 -2.22 -15.79
N GLU A 323 0.32 -2.08 -15.73
CA GLU A 323 1.04 -1.77 -14.48
C GLU A 323 0.79 -0.34 -13.98
N LEU A 324 0.61 0.64 -14.87
CA LEU A 324 0.22 2.00 -14.49
C LEU A 324 -1.25 2.08 -14.13
N VAL A 325 -2.13 1.33 -14.82
CA VAL A 325 -3.54 1.19 -14.41
C VAL A 325 -3.62 0.58 -13.01
N ARG A 326 -2.83 -0.47 -12.73
CA ARG A 326 -2.81 -1.16 -11.45
C ARG A 326 -2.56 -0.22 -10.27
N THR A 327 -1.77 0.84 -10.42
CA THR A 327 -1.51 1.80 -9.32
C THR A 327 -2.76 2.54 -8.87
N ALA A 328 -3.73 2.75 -9.76
CA ALA A 328 -5.04 3.31 -9.41
C ALA A 328 -5.99 2.24 -8.84
N LEU A 329 -5.82 0.98 -9.23
CA LEU A 329 -6.74 -0.11 -8.88
C LEU A 329 -6.40 -0.84 -7.57
N VAL A 330 -5.18 -0.73 -7.06
CA VAL A 330 -4.81 -1.35 -5.76
C VAL A 330 -5.77 -0.90 -4.65
N ASP A 331 -6.09 0.40 -4.58
CA ASP A 331 -7.01 0.94 -3.58
C ASP A 331 -8.46 0.48 -3.82
N ALA A 332 -8.87 0.38 -5.09
CA ALA A 332 -10.18 -0.17 -5.46
C ALA A 332 -10.31 -1.64 -5.03
N GLY A 333 -9.26 -2.45 -5.22
CA GLY A 333 -9.22 -3.83 -4.75
C GLY A 333 -9.30 -3.94 -3.22
N HIS A 334 -8.63 -3.06 -2.47
CA HIS A 334 -8.78 -3.03 -1.01
C HIS A 334 -10.22 -2.70 -0.56
N LYS A 335 -10.93 -1.83 -1.28
CA LYS A 335 -12.34 -1.53 -1.00
C LYS A 335 -13.23 -2.75 -1.22
N VAL A 336 -13.02 -3.50 -2.31
CA VAL A 336 -13.72 -4.78 -2.57
C VAL A 336 -13.45 -5.80 -1.46
N MET A 337 -12.17 -5.98 -1.09
CA MET A 337 -11.78 -6.87 0.00
C MET A 337 -12.42 -6.48 1.34
N ALA A 338 -12.45 -5.18 1.67
CA ALA A 338 -13.09 -4.67 2.88
C ALA A 338 -14.61 -4.91 2.87
N ALA A 339 -15.26 -4.67 1.73
CA ALA A 339 -16.68 -4.95 1.54
C ALA A 339 -16.97 -6.45 1.73
N ASP A 340 -16.20 -7.33 1.08
CA ASP A 340 -16.32 -8.79 1.20
C ASP A 340 -16.16 -9.27 2.65
N ARG A 341 -15.13 -8.76 3.35
CA ARG A 341 -14.93 -9.04 4.78
C ARG A 341 -16.11 -8.56 5.60
N GLN A 342 -16.72 -7.42 5.30
CA GLN A 342 -17.89 -6.96 6.04
C GLN A 342 -19.09 -7.89 5.82
N LEU A 343 -19.32 -8.37 4.60
CA LEU A 343 -20.42 -9.27 4.28
C LEU A 343 -20.35 -10.60 5.05
N THR A 344 -19.16 -11.09 5.38
CA THR A 344 -18.99 -12.38 6.09
C THR A 344 -19.46 -12.35 7.55
N HIS A 345 -19.58 -11.14 8.11
CA HIS A 345 -20.11 -10.93 9.47
C HIS A 345 -21.63 -11.06 9.54
N HIS A 346 -22.32 -11.19 8.41
CA HIS A 346 -23.77 -11.21 8.34
C HIS A 346 -24.33 -12.58 7.91
N ARG A 347 -25.35 -13.06 8.63
CA ARG A 347 -26.08 -14.30 8.32
C ARG A 347 -27.58 -14.08 8.52
N GLY A 348 -28.39 -14.71 7.66
CA GLY A 348 -29.86 -14.61 7.73
C GLY A 348 -30.41 -13.29 7.19
N GLU A 349 -31.62 -12.94 7.63
CA GLU A 349 -32.28 -11.67 7.29
C GLU A 349 -31.65 -10.52 8.08
N ILE A 350 -31.27 -9.45 7.37
CA ILE A 350 -30.65 -8.25 7.93
C ILE A 350 -31.32 -7.01 7.35
N ALA A 351 -31.20 -5.88 8.05
CA ALA A 351 -31.62 -4.60 7.51
C ALA A 351 -30.73 -4.22 6.31
N ALA A 352 -31.33 -3.79 5.20
CA ALA A 352 -30.58 -3.40 3.99
C ALA A 352 -29.57 -2.28 4.26
N SER A 353 -29.86 -1.37 5.20
CA SER A 353 -28.96 -0.29 5.61
C SER A 353 -27.63 -0.78 6.20
N THR A 354 -27.58 -2.01 6.71
CA THR A 354 -26.34 -2.62 7.20
C THR A 354 -25.33 -2.86 6.07
N LEU A 355 -25.80 -2.94 4.82
CA LEU A 355 -24.99 -3.16 3.62
C LEU A 355 -24.57 -1.87 2.91
N ASP A 356 -25.03 -0.71 3.37
CA ASP A 356 -24.80 0.57 2.67
C ASP A 356 -23.30 0.83 2.45
N ARG A 357 -22.46 0.52 3.44
CA ARG A 357 -21.01 0.66 3.32
C ARG A 357 -20.42 -0.29 2.27
N SER A 358 -20.75 -1.58 2.32
CA SER A 358 -20.23 -2.57 1.37
C SER A 358 -20.67 -2.25 -0.06
N VAL A 359 -21.93 -1.82 -0.25
CA VAL A 359 -22.45 -1.38 -1.55
C VAL A 359 -21.70 -0.15 -2.06
N ALA A 360 -21.49 0.86 -1.21
CA ALA A 360 -20.71 2.05 -1.56
C ALA A 360 -19.26 1.68 -1.96
N ASP A 361 -18.62 0.75 -1.24
CA ASP A 361 -17.26 0.29 -1.54
C ASP A 361 -17.16 -0.46 -2.88
N TYR A 362 -18.16 -1.27 -3.27
CA TYR A 362 -18.20 -1.88 -4.60
C TYR A 362 -18.44 -0.87 -5.73
N TRP A 363 -19.33 0.10 -5.52
CA TRP A 363 -19.54 1.20 -6.48
C TRP A 363 -18.29 2.06 -6.62
N HIS A 364 -17.61 2.33 -5.52
CA HIS A 364 -16.33 3.04 -5.51
C HIS A 364 -15.30 2.31 -6.37
N ALA A 365 -15.11 1.02 -6.15
CA ALA A 365 -14.17 0.21 -6.91
C ALA A 365 -14.53 0.16 -8.41
N THR A 366 -15.81 0.00 -8.73
CA THR A 366 -16.32 0.03 -10.12
C THR A 366 -16.04 1.37 -10.79
N ALA A 367 -16.26 2.48 -10.08
CA ALA A 367 -16.02 3.83 -10.57
C ALA A 367 -14.54 4.04 -10.93
N LEU A 368 -13.64 3.69 -10.00
CA LEU A 368 -12.21 3.78 -10.20
C LEU A 368 -11.73 2.91 -11.35
N ALA A 369 -12.19 1.65 -11.41
CA ALA A 369 -11.84 0.72 -12.48
C ALA A 369 -12.18 1.27 -13.87
N ARG A 370 -13.38 1.81 -14.03
CA ARG A 370 -13.84 2.39 -15.30
C ARG A 370 -13.15 3.71 -15.66
N SER A 371 -12.58 4.41 -14.67
CA SER A 371 -11.89 5.69 -14.85
C SER A 371 -10.37 5.55 -15.06
N ALA A 372 -9.78 4.42 -14.67
CA ALA A 372 -8.33 4.25 -14.63
C ALA A 372 -7.67 4.36 -16.02
N SER A 373 -8.26 3.76 -17.06
CA SER A 373 -7.68 3.80 -18.41
C SER A 373 -7.52 5.23 -18.95
N ALA A 374 -8.53 6.07 -18.79
CA ALA A 374 -8.47 7.47 -19.23
C ALA A 374 -7.45 8.30 -18.43
N ALA A 375 -7.31 8.05 -17.13
CA ALA A 375 -6.28 8.68 -16.31
C ALA A 375 -4.87 8.25 -16.76
N THR A 376 -4.68 6.96 -17.00
CA THR A 376 -3.42 6.41 -17.50
C THR A 376 -3.05 6.95 -18.87
N GLN A 377 -3.99 7.10 -19.79
CA GLN A 377 -3.72 7.72 -21.09
C GLN A 377 -3.21 9.16 -20.95
N GLN A 378 -3.81 9.97 -20.07
CA GLN A 378 -3.37 11.33 -19.79
C GLN A 378 -1.97 11.36 -19.17
N THR A 379 -1.68 10.46 -18.21
CA THR A 379 -0.34 10.34 -17.61
C THR A 379 0.71 9.91 -18.63
N VAL A 380 0.39 8.96 -19.50
CA VAL A 380 1.31 8.52 -20.58
C VAL A 380 1.60 9.66 -21.55
N GLN A 381 0.59 10.43 -21.93
CA GLN A 381 0.77 11.62 -22.76
C GLN A 381 1.72 12.61 -22.09
N ALA A 382 1.52 12.93 -20.81
CA ALA A 382 2.39 13.83 -20.07
C ALA A 382 3.86 13.33 -20.00
N LEU A 383 4.07 12.01 -19.92
CA LEU A 383 5.40 11.40 -19.92
C LEU A 383 6.09 11.36 -21.30
N GLN A 384 5.30 11.49 -22.37
CA GLN A 384 5.76 11.42 -23.76
C GLN A 384 5.85 12.80 -24.43
N SER A 385 5.26 13.83 -23.83
CA SER A 385 5.42 15.22 -24.26
C SER A 385 6.88 15.66 -24.15
N ASP A 386 7.37 16.34 -25.19
CA ASP A 386 8.74 16.86 -25.29
C ASP A 386 9.00 18.10 -24.43
#